data_AF-A0A921NR93-F1
#
_entry.id   AF-A0A921NR93-F1
#
_cell.length_a   1.000
_cell.length_b   1.000
_cell.length_c   1.000
_cell.angle_alpha   90.00
_cell.angle_beta   90.00
_cell.angle_gamma   90.00
#
_symmetry.space_group_name_H-M   'P 1'
#
loop_
_entity.id
_entity.type
_entity.pdbx_description
1 polymer ?
#
loop_
_entity_poly.entity_id
_entity_poly.type
_entity_poly.pdbx_seq_one_letter_code
_entity_poly.pdbx_strand_id
1 'polypeptide(L)'
;MKAYKKEVRSTIGFGIGYVLLGHTGLWVVMLGSDNSVRLFGLPAHYLVAILLGSFGVLVWSVIWCIFANRLEDEIEAENAAATGGPRTDANVTASTSAASPAAPGQLAGAAK
;
A
#
# COMPACT_ATOMS: atom_id res chain seq x y z
N MET A 1 -19.91 -7.18 6.94
CA MET A 1 -19.77 -8.18 5.86
C MET A 1 -19.46 -7.58 4.48
N LYS A 2 -19.97 -6.39 4.12
CA LYS A 2 -19.70 -5.77 2.80
C LYS A 2 -18.28 -5.19 2.67
N ALA A 3 -17.77 -4.51 3.71
CA ALA A 3 -16.41 -3.94 3.76
C ALA A 3 -15.32 -4.96 3.40
N TYR A 4 -15.28 -6.10 4.09
CA TYR A 4 -14.30 -7.17 3.83
C TYR A 4 -14.31 -7.69 2.38
N LYS A 5 -15.51 -7.89 1.78
CA LYS A 5 -15.62 -8.28 0.36
C LYS A 5 -15.11 -7.19 -0.58
N LYS A 6 -15.16 -5.93 -0.16
CA LYS A 6 -14.73 -4.78 -0.94
C LYS A 6 -13.20 -4.68 -0.97
N GLU A 7 -12.55 -4.86 0.18
CA GLU A 7 -11.09 -4.95 0.31
C GLU A 7 -10.52 -6.07 -0.56
N VAL A 8 -11.05 -7.29 -0.41
CA VAL A 8 -10.57 -8.46 -1.18
C VAL A 8 -10.72 -8.23 -2.69
N ARG A 9 -11.87 -7.69 -3.14
CA ARG A 9 -12.08 -7.40 -4.56
C ARG A 9 -11.13 -6.33 -5.10
N SER A 10 -10.84 -5.32 -4.30
CA SER A 10 -9.90 -4.27 -4.64
C SER A 10 -8.49 -4.86 -4.81
N THR A 11 -8.02 -5.62 -3.82
CA THR A 11 -6.66 -6.21 -3.82
C THR A 11 -6.45 -7.19 -4.97
N ILE A 12 -7.47 -7.99 -5.30
CA ILE A 12 -7.44 -8.86 -6.48
C ILE A 12 -7.34 -8.02 -7.77
N GLY A 13 -8.10 -6.93 -7.87
CA GLY A 13 -8.03 -6.01 -9.01
C GLY A 13 -6.63 -5.40 -9.19
N PHE A 14 -5.99 -5.00 -8.08
CA PHE A 14 -4.60 -4.55 -8.10
C PHE A 14 -3.64 -5.60 -8.61
N GLY A 15 -3.74 -6.82 -8.06
CA GLY A 15 -2.87 -7.93 -8.45
C GLY A 15 -2.99 -8.27 -9.93
N ILE A 16 -4.21 -8.30 -10.47
CA ILE A 16 -4.43 -8.52 -11.91
C ILE A 16 -3.80 -7.39 -12.72
N GLY A 17 -4.08 -6.13 -12.39
CA GLY A 17 -3.49 -4.99 -13.11
C GLY A 17 -1.97 -4.95 -13.05
N TYR A 18 -1.40 -5.29 -11.89
CA TYR A 18 0.04 -5.38 -11.68
C TYR A 18 0.68 -6.45 -12.56
N VAL A 19 0.08 -7.64 -12.66
CA VAL A 19 0.55 -8.71 -13.55
C VAL A 19 0.49 -8.28 -15.01
N LEU A 20 -0.60 -7.65 -15.44
CA LEU A 20 -0.74 -7.16 -16.81
C LEU A 20 0.32 -6.11 -17.14
N LEU A 21 0.58 -5.15 -16.25
CA LEU A 21 1.59 -4.11 -16.46
C LEU A 21 3.02 -4.63 -16.39
N GLY A 22 3.29 -5.57 -15.48
CA GLY A 22 4.60 -6.22 -15.35
C GLY A 22 4.97 -7.05 -16.58
N HIS A 23 3.98 -7.56 -17.32
CA HIS A 23 4.18 -8.37 -18.52
C HIS A 23 4.00 -7.57 -19.83
N THR A 24 4.12 -6.24 -19.79
CA THR A 24 4.08 -5.36 -20.98
C THR A 24 5.05 -5.76 -22.09
N GLY A 25 6.25 -6.26 -21.76
CA GLY A 25 7.16 -6.81 -22.77
C GLY A 25 6.59 -8.04 -23.50
N LEU A 26 5.88 -8.92 -22.78
CA LEU A 26 5.24 -10.10 -23.36
C LEU A 26 4.09 -9.70 -24.29
N TRP A 27 3.28 -8.72 -23.89
CA TRP A 27 2.19 -8.19 -24.72
C TRP A 27 2.71 -7.61 -26.03
N VAL A 28 3.80 -6.86 -25.98
CA VAL A 28 4.40 -6.22 -27.17
C VAL A 28 4.96 -7.26 -28.15
N VAL A 29 5.59 -8.33 -27.65
CA VAL A 29 6.07 -9.43 -28.49
C VAL A 29 4.90 -10.23 -29.07
N MET A 30 3.87 -10.52 -28.27
CA MET A 30 2.68 -11.24 -28.71
C MET A 30 1.90 -10.48 -29.81
N LEU A 31 1.92 -9.15 -29.79
CA LEU A 31 1.29 -8.29 -30.80
C LEU A 31 2.11 -8.15 -32.11
N GLY A 32 3.20 -8.89 -32.26
CA GLY A 32 3.96 -8.95 -33.51
C GLY A 32 5.07 -7.90 -33.64
N SER A 33 5.62 -7.42 -32.52
CA SER A 33 6.82 -6.57 -32.54
C SER A 33 7.96 -7.26 -33.30
N ASP A 34 8.38 -6.68 -34.42
CA ASP A 34 9.52 -7.15 -35.20
C ASP A 34 10.86 -6.77 -34.53
N ASN A 35 11.82 -7.70 -34.54
CA ASN A 35 13.18 -7.48 -34.02
C ASN A 35 14.00 -6.50 -34.87
N SER A 36 13.48 -6.18 -36.05
CA SER A 36 14.10 -5.28 -37.03
C SER A 36 14.17 -3.83 -36.56
N VAL A 37 13.25 -3.41 -35.66
CA VAL A 37 13.28 -2.06 -35.08
C VAL A 37 14.19 -2.08 -33.85
N ARG A 38 15.41 -1.58 -34.04
CA ARG A 38 16.42 -1.46 -32.98
C ARG A 38 16.66 0.00 -32.64
N LEU A 39 16.50 0.34 -31.36
CA LEU A 39 16.82 1.64 -30.80
C LEU A 39 18.04 1.45 -29.89
N PHE A 40 19.10 2.24 -30.11
CA PHE A 40 20.36 2.14 -29.36
C PHE A 40 21.00 0.74 -29.38
N GLY A 41 20.74 -0.06 -30.42
CA GLY A 41 21.26 -1.43 -30.55
C GLY A 41 20.42 -2.51 -29.86
N LEU A 42 19.39 -2.14 -29.09
CA LEU A 42 18.44 -3.04 -28.46
C LEU A 42 17.12 -3.10 -29.24
N PRO A 43 16.48 -4.28 -29.35
CA PRO A 43 15.14 -4.37 -29.93
C PRO A 43 14.12 -3.49 -29.20
N ALA A 44 13.29 -2.78 -29.95
CA ALA A 44 12.38 -1.76 -29.41
C ALA A 44 11.39 -2.29 -28.35
N HIS A 45 10.99 -3.56 -28.41
CA HIS A 45 10.11 -4.16 -27.41
C HIS A 45 10.71 -4.20 -26.01
N TYR A 46 12.03 -4.28 -25.84
CA TYR A 46 12.67 -4.17 -24.53
C TYR A 46 12.56 -2.77 -23.96
N LEU A 47 12.68 -1.75 -24.81
CA LEU A 47 12.51 -0.35 -24.42
C LEU A 47 11.06 -0.07 -23.98
N VAL A 48 10.09 -0.62 -24.71
CA VAL A 48 8.68 -0.54 -24.31
C VAL A 48 8.44 -1.32 -23.01
N ALA A 49 9.02 -2.50 -22.84
CA ALA A 49 8.91 -3.26 -21.59
C ALA A 49 9.49 -2.51 -20.39
N ILE A 50 10.65 -1.87 -20.56
CA ILE A 50 11.31 -1.10 -19.50
C ILE A 50 10.52 0.18 -19.20
N LEU A 51 10.19 0.97 -20.22
CA LEU A 51 9.48 2.23 -20.00
C LEU A 51 8.04 1.96 -19.56
N LEU A 52 7.26 1.21 -20.32
CA LEU A 52 5.86 0.95 -20.01
C LEU A 52 5.68 0.01 -18.81
N GLY A 53 6.58 -0.95 -18.61
CA GLY A 53 6.55 -1.82 -17.44
C GLY A 53 6.98 -1.08 -16.18
N SER A 54 8.16 -0.47 -16.14
CA SER A 54 8.64 0.21 -14.93
C SER A 54 7.85 1.49 -14.62
N PHE A 55 7.57 2.33 -15.63
CA PHE A 55 6.75 3.53 -15.42
C PHE A 55 5.28 3.20 -15.23
N GLY A 56 4.75 2.21 -15.96
CA GLY A 56 3.36 1.79 -15.81
C GLY A 56 3.09 1.18 -14.44
N VAL A 57 4.01 0.36 -13.91
CA VAL A 57 3.92 -0.15 -12.53
C VAL A 57 3.98 0.99 -11.52
N LEU A 58 4.83 1.99 -11.73
CA LEU A 58 4.90 3.17 -10.85
C LEU A 58 3.57 3.94 -10.85
N VAL A 59 3.03 4.27 -12.01
CA VAL A 59 1.73 4.97 -12.14
C VAL A 59 0.60 4.14 -11.54
N TRP A 60 0.58 2.83 -11.77
CA TRP A 60 -0.41 1.93 -11.20
C TRP A 60 -0.35 1.88 -9.68
N SER A 61 0.86 1.90 -9.12
CA SER A 61 1.07 1.95 -7.67
C SER A 61 0.53 3.25 -7.06
N VAL A 62 0.71 4.38 -7.75
CA VAL A 62 0.14 5.68 -7.32
C VAL A 62 -1.39 5.66 -7.37
N ILE A 63 -1.99 5.18 -8.47
CA ILE A 63 -3.44 5.06 -8.60
C ILE A 63 -4.01 4.15 -7.51
N TRP A 64 -3.32 3.04 -7.23
CA TRP A 64 -3.70 2.10 -6.20
C TRP A 64 -3.70 2.73 -4.80
N CYS A 65 -2.68 3.51 -4.48
CA CYS A 65 -2.61 4.22 -3.20
C CYS A 65 -3.81 5.15 -3.00
N ILE A 66 -4.21 5.90 -4.04
CA ILE A 66 -5.40 6.77 -3.99
C ILE A 66 -6.67 5.93 -3.79
N PHE A 67 -6.79 4.80 -4.49
CA PHE A 67 -7.96 3.93 -4.37
C PHE A 67 -8.05 3.28 -2.98
N ALA A 68 -6.92 2.84 -2.42
CA ALA A 68 -6.84 2.25 -1.10
C ALA A 68 -7.28 3.25 -0.02
N ASN A 69 -6.79 4.50 -0.07
CA ASN A 69 -7.19 5.55 0.86
C ASN A 69 -8.71 5.82 0.81
N ARG A 70 -9.28 5.91 -0.41
CA ARG A 70 -10.73 6.08 -0.56
C ARG A 70 -11.53 4.88 -0.05
N LEU A 71 -10.98 3.68 -0.16
CA LEU A 71 -11.62 2.47 0.34
C LEU A 71 -11.65 2.46 1.88
N GLU A 72 -10.56 2.88 2.53
CA GLU A 72 -10.50 3.06 3.98
C GLU A 72 -11.52 4.11 4.44
N ASP A 73 -11.59 5.27 3.78
CA ASP A 73 -12.58 6.33 4.10
C ASP A 73 -14.03 5.81 4.00
N GLU A 74 -14.35 5.03 2.97
CA GLU A 74 -15.68 4.45 2.79
C GLU A 74 -16.01 3.40 3.87
N ILE A 75 -15.02 2.63 4.32
CA ILE A 75 -15.19 1.65 5.40
C ILE A 75 -15.41 2.35 6.74
N GLU A 76 -14.64 3.40 7.02
CA GLU A 76 -14.79 4.21 8.24
C GLU A 76 -16.18 4.88 8.28
N ALA A 77 -16.65 5.42 7.16
CA ALA A 77 -17.99 6.00 7.05
C ALA A 77 -19.10 4.96 7.27
N GLU A 78 -18.99 3.76 6.68
CA GLU A 78 -19.93 2.65 6.92
C GLU A 78 -19.93 2.21 8.40
N ASN A 79 -18.75 2.15 9.03
CA ASN A 79 -18.61 1.78 10.44
C ASN A 79 -19.15 2.86 11.39
N ALA A 80 -18.89 4.14 11.13
CA ALA A 80 -19.42 5.26 11.91
C ALA A 80 -20.96 5.33 11.83
N ALA A 81 -21.53 5.10 10.65
CA ALA A 81 -22.98 5.01 10.45
C ALA A 81 -23.60 3.78 11.14
N ALA A 82 -22.88 2.66 11.19
CA ALA A 82 -23.33 1.45 11.87
C ALA A 82 -23.19 1.52 13.41
N THR A 83 -22.25 2.32 13.93
CA THR A 83 -21.93 2.35 15.37
C THR A 83 -22.61 3.52 16.13
N GLY A 84 -23.10 4.56 15.43
CA GLY A 84 -23.91 5.61 16.05
C GLY A 84 -23.14 6.46 17.07
N GLY A 85 -22.46 7.51 16.60
CA GLY A 85 -21.90 8.58 17.44
C GLY A 85 -20.56 8.25 18.11
N PRO A 86 -19.85 9.27 18.63
CA PRO A 86 -18.49 9.12 19.12
C PRO A 86 -18.50 8.17 20.31
N ARG A 87 -17.77 7.06 20.19
CA ARG A 87 -17.51 6.17 21.30
C ARG A 87 -16.64 6.96 22.28
N THR A 88 -17.24 7.43 23.38
CA THR A 88 -16.50 8.01 24.50
C THR A 88 -15.72 6.89 25.15
N ASP A 89 -14.52 6.62 24.62
CA ASP A 89 -13.58 5.64 25.16
C ASP A 89 -12.92 6.22 26.41
N ALA A 90 -13.73 6.49 27.44
CA ALA A 90 -13.31 7.01 28.75
C ALA A 90 -12.44 6.02 29.57
N ASN A 91 -11.93 4.95 28.94
CA ASN A 91 -11.19 3.89 29.63
C ASN A 91 -9.73 3.71 29.16
N VAL A 92 -9.22 4.53 28.24
CA VAL A 92 -7.80 4.43 27.84
C VAL A 92 -6.87 5.14 28.85
N THR A 93 -7.37 6.09 29.64
CA THR A 93 -6.56 6.82 30.64
C THR A 93 -6.24 5.99 31.90
N ALA A 94 -6.94 4.88 32.16
CA ALA A 94 -6.74 4.10 33.39
C ALA A 94 -5.57 3.10 33.34
N SER A 95 -5.02 2.80 32.15
CA SER A 95 -3.99 1.74 32.01
C SER A 95 -2.55 2.27 31.92
N THR A 96 -2.31 3.58 31.81
CA THR A 96 -0.95 4.14 31.68
C THR A 96 -0.34 4.64 32.99
N SER A 97 -1.06 4.63 34.12
CA SER A 97 -0.53 5.12 35.41
C SER A 97 -0.05 4.03 36.38
N ALA A 98 -0.16 2.74 36.03
CA ALA A 98 0.13 1.63 36.96
C ALA A 98 1.43 0.85 36.67
N ALA A 99 2.25 1.30 35.70
CA ALA A 99 3.51 0.63 35.36
C ALA A 99 4.71 1.58 35.49
N SER A 100 5.05 1.96 36.73
CA SER A 100 6.41 2.39 37.06
C SER A 100 6.98 1.45 38.12
N PRO A 101 7.79 0.44 37.74
CA PRO A 101 8.61 -0.28 38.69
C PRO A 101 9.82 0.60 39.06
N ALA A 102 9.99 0.80 40.36
CA ALA A 102 11.11 1.50 40.97
C ALA A 102 12.47 0.98 40.47
N ALA A 103 13.35 1.89 40.06
CA ALA A 103 14.76 1.60 39.81
C ALA A 103 15.60 1.99 41.05
N PRO A 104 16.27 1.03 41.73
CA PRO A 104 17.24 1.34 42.77
C PRO A 104 18.61 1.58 42.11
N GLY A 105 19.08 2.82 42.11
CA GLY A 105 20.37 3.13 41.48
C GLY A 105 20.80 4.59 41.46
N GLN A 106 20.64 5.32 42.57
CA GLN A 106 21.32 6.61 42.75
C GLN A 106 21.92 6.69 44.17
N LEU A 107 23.07 6.06 44.34
CA LEU A 107 24.00 6.29 45.44
C LEU A 107 25.42 6.22 44.85
N ALA A 108 25.97 7.36 44.46
CA ALA A 108 27.40 7.69 44.56
C ALA A 108 27.65 9.01 43.79
N GLY A 109 27.96 10.08 44.53
CA GLY A 109 28.54 11.27 43.92
C GLY A 109 28.12 12.61 44.50
N ALA A 110 28.15 12.80 45.82
CA ALA A 110 28.32 14.11 46.43
C ALA A 110 28.56 13.97 47.94
N ALA A 111 29.83 13.91 48.35
CA ALA A 111 30.36 14.48 49.60
C ALA A 111 31.79 13.96 49.84
N LYS A 112 32.77 14.72 49.37
CA LYS A 112 33.80 15.42 50.17
C LYS A 112 35.08 15.58 49.35
#